data_AF-A0AA86SMF5-F1
#
_entry.id   AF-A0AA86SMF5-F1
#
_cell.length_a   1.000
_cell.length_b   1.000
_cell.length_c   1.000
_cell.angle_alpha   90.00
_cell.angle_beta   90.00
_cell.angle_gamma   90.00
#
_symmetry.space_group_name_H-M   'P 1'
#
loop_
_entity.id
_entity.type
_entity.pdbx_description
1 polymer ?
#
loop_
_entity_poly.entity_id
_entity_poly.type
_entity_poly.pdbx_seq_one_letter_code
_entity_poly.pdbx_strand_id
1 'polypeptide(L)'
;MLGTLTVRETINYSAKLRLPSSMRKEEMNEIIEGTITEMGLEECADRLIGNWHLRGISGGEKRRLSIALEILTRPSLLFLDEPTSGLDSASAYFVAQTLRNLAHDAKTVISSIHQPSSEVFALFDHLFLLSGGQTIYFGPAQKATEFFAKAGFPCPSRRNPSDHFLRCINSDFDAVTTTMMASQRLR
;
A
#
# COMPACT_ATOMS: atom_id res chain seq x y z
N MET A 1 0.20 -3.22 -18.04
CA MET A 1 0.87 -2.03 -18.63
C MET A 1 1.53 -2.42 -19.93
N LEU A 2 1.55 -1.49 -20.90
CA LEU A 2 2.21 -1.70 -22.20
C LEU A 2 3.72 -1.48 -22.04
N GLY A 3 4.49 -2.57 -22.03
CA GLY A 3 5.94 -2.53 -21.75
C GLY A 3 6.79 -1.78 -22.77
N THR A 4 6.24 -1.50 -23.95
CA THR A 4 6.89 -0.76 -25.05
C THR A 4 6.73 0.75 -24.95
N LEU A 5 5.95 1.25 -24.00
CA LEU A 5 5.78 2.67 -23.73
C LEU A 5 6.68 3.12 -22.59
N THR A 6 7.00 4.42 -22.56
CA THR A 6 7.62 5.04 -21.39
C THR A 6 6.61 5.26 -20.26
N VAL A 7 7.12 5.54 -19.07
CA VAL A 7 6.32 5.94 -17.91
C VAL A 7 5.46 7.17 -18.25
N ARG A 8 6.08 8.23 -18.80
CA ARG A 8 5.42 9.48 -19.19
C ARG A 8 4.37 9.26 -20.28
N GLU A 9 4.70 8.48 -21.31
CA GLU A 9 3.74 8.13 -22.36
C GLU A 9 2.51 7.43 -21.79
N THR A 10 2.72 6.47 -20.89
CA THR A 10 1.63 5.71 -20.28
C THR A 10 0.70 6.58 -19.44
N ILE A 11 1.27 7.49 -18.64
CA ILE A 11 0.49 8.47 -17.87
C ILE A 11 -0.26 9.41 -18.81
N ASN A 12 0.38 9.91 -19.86
CA ASN A 12 -0.24 10.79 -20.86
C ASN A 12 -1.41 10.11 -21.59
N TYR A 13 -1.25 8.86 -22.01
CA TYR A 13 -2.35 8.10 -22.62
C TYR A 13 -3.52 7.91 -21.64
N SER A 14 -3.23 7.58 -20.38
CA SER A 14 -4.26 7.47 -19.34
C SER A 14 -4.99 8.80 -19.10
N ALA A 15 -4.24 9.91 -19.04
CA ALA A 15 -4.79 11.26 -18.88
C ALA A 15 -5.76 11.59 -20.01
N LYS A 16 -5.35 11.40 -21.26
CA LYS A 16 -6.19 11.68 -22.44
C LYS A 16 -7.48 10.85 -22.48
N LEU A 17 -7.48 9.66 -21.87
CA LEU A 17 -8.64 8.77 -21.85
C LEU A 17 -9.58 9.03 -20.67
N ARG A 18 -9.04 9.46 -19.53
CA ARG A 18 -9.79 9.56 -18.26
C ARG A 18 -10.11 10.99 -17.83
N LEU A 19 -9.37 11.99 -18.29
CA LEU A 19 -9.62 13.39 -17.97
C LEU A 19 -10.65 14.01 -18.94
N PRO A 20 -11.37 15.06 -18.53
CA PRO A 20 -12.35 15.73 -19.38
C PRO A 20 -11.74 16.23 -20.69
N SER A 21 -12.38 15.95 -21.83
CA SER A 21 -11.92 16.39 -23.15
C SER A 21 -11.94 17.92 -23.34
N SER A 22 -12.69 18.63 -22.49
CA SER A 22 -12.73 20.10 -22.44
C SER A 22 -11.53 20.73 -21.72
N MET A 23 -10.70 19.92 -21.04
CA MET A 23 -9.51 20.39 -20.32
C MET A 23 -8.46 20.94 -21.29
N ARG A 24 -7.82 22.05 -20.92
CA ARG A 24 -6.73 22.63 -21.73
C ARG A 24 -5.50 21.71 -21.68
N LYS A 25 -4.72 21.71 -22.76
CA LYS A 25 -3.52 20.86 -22.86
C LYS A 25 -2.49 21.22 -21.79
N GLU A 26 -2.35 22.50 -21.48
CA GLU A 26 -1.43 23.02 -20.46
C GLU A 26 -1.81 22.48 -19.08
N GLU A 27 -3.09 22.57 -18.72
CA GLU A 27 -3.63 22.03 -17.46
C GLU A 27 -3.45 20.51 -17.37
N MET A 28 -3.75 19.78 -18.45
CA MET A 28 -3.52 18.34 -18.50
C MET A 28 -2.03 17.98 -18.30
N ASN A 29 -1.11 18.75 -18.88
CA ASN A 29 0.32 18.54 -18.69
C ASN A 29 0.75 18.82 -17.25
N GLU A 30 0.21 19.86 -16.61
CA GLU A 30 0.46 20.14 -15.18
C GLU A 30 0.02 18.96 -14.29
N ILE A 31 -1.12 18.33 -14.60
CA ILE A 31 -1.59 17.14 -13.90
C ILE A 31 -0.63 15.96 -14.11
N ILE A 32 -0.19 15.72 -15.34
CA ILE A 32 0.74 14.64 -15.68
C ILE A 32 2.07 14.82 -14.95
N GLU A 33 2.69 15.99 -15.04
CA GLU A 33 3.97 16.28 -14.39
C GLU A 33 3.85 16.23 -12.86
N GLY A 34 2.78 16.82 -12.30
CA GLY A 34 2.51 16.75 -10.87
C GLY A 34 2.38 15.31 -10.37
N THR A 35 1.71 14.45 -11.13
CA THR A 35 1.54 13.03 -10.80
C THR A 35 2.87 12.27 -10.88
N ILE A 36 3.73 12.58 -11.86
CA ILE A 36 5.07 11.97 -11.97
C ILE A 36 5.91 12.32 -10.75
N THR A 37 5.89 13.60 -10.33
CA THR A 37 6.62 14.08 -9.15
C THR A 37 6.08 13.51 -7.85
N GLU A 38 4.76 13.51 -7.66
CA GLU A 38 4.13 12.97 -6.45
C GLU A 38 4.46 11.48 -6.22
N MET A 39 4.65 10.73 -7.32
CA MET A 39 5.00 9.31 -7.29
C MET A 39 6.51 9.04 -7.35
N GLY A 40 7.37 10.06 -7.36
CA GLY A 40 8.83 9.90 -7.39
C GLY A 40 9.29 9.11 -8.62
N LEU A 41 8.74 9.45 -9.80
CA LEU A 41 8.97 8.78 -11.07
C LEU A 41 9.81 9.62 -12.05
N GLU A 42 10.32 10.79 -11.65
CA GLU A 42 11.02 11.74 -12.51
C GLU A 42 12.23 11.10 -13.20
N GLU A 43 13.07 10.39 -12.44
CA GLU A 43 14.30 9.77 -12.97
C GLU A 43 14.03 8.65 -13.98
N CYS A 44 12.84 8.05 -13.96
CA CYS A 44 12.43 6.99 -14.86
C CYS A 44 11.30 7.39 -15.83
N ALA A 45 10.91 8.67 -15.86
CA ALA A 45 9.76 9.16 -16.63
C ALA A 45 9.87 8.83 -18.12
N ASP A 46 11.07 8.93 -18.69
CA ASP A 46 11.32 8.68 -20.11
C ASP A 46 11.94 7.29 -20.36
N ARG A 47 12.00 6.42 -19.34
CA ARG A 47 12.42 5.02 -19.49
C ARG A 47 11.24 4.14 -19.90
N LEU A 48 11.52 3.12 -20.71
CA LEU A 48 10.54 2.09 -21.05
C LEU A 48 10.12 1.32 -19.80
N ILE A 49 8.82 1.05 -19.69
CA ILE A 49 8.26 0.23 -18.60
C ILE A 49 8.85 -1.18 -18.64
N GLY A 50 9.12 -1.69 -19.83
CA GLY A 50 9.63 -3.03 -20.06
C GLY A 50 8.56 -4.11 -19.86
N ASN A 51 8.88 -5.31 -20.31
CA ASN A 51 8.06 -6.50 -20.18
C ASN A 51 8.96 -7.68 -19.77
N TRP A 52 8.47 -8.91 -19.91
CA TRP A 52 9.22 -10.10 -19.54
C TRP A 52 10.44 -10.38 -20.43
N HIS A 53 10.49 -9.83 -21.64
CA HIS A 53 11.63 -9.93 -22.56
C HIS A 53 12.53 -8.69 -22.55
N LEU A 54 11.95 -7.52 -22.36
CA LEU A 54 12.61 -6.22 -22.42
C LEU A 54 12.75 -5.66 -21.01
N ARG A 55 13.99 -5.52 -20.54
CA ARG A 55 14.27 -4.86 -19.27
C ARG A 55 13.75 -3.42 -19.32
N GLY A 56 13.09 -3.00 -18.25
CA GLY A 56 12.58 -1.64 -18.07
C GLY A 56 12.74 -1.20 -16.63
N ILE A 57 11.79 -0.40 -16.16
CA ILE A 57 11.76 0.09 -14.77
C ILE A 57 11.61 -1.06 -13.75
N SER A 58 12.06 -0.81 -12.52
CA SER A 58 12.01 -1.73 -11.38
C SER A 58 10.58 -2.08 -10.96
N GLY A 59 10.42 -3.14 -10.15
CA GLY A 59 9.11 -3.52 -9.60
C GLY A 59 8.47 -2.41 -8.76
N GLY A 60 9.27 -1.72 -7.96
CA GLY A 60 8.83 -0.55 -7.18
C GLY A 60 8.32 0.59 -8.06
N GLU A 61 9.08 0.95 -9.10
CA GLU A 61 8.65 1.96 -10.07
C GLU A 61 7.39 1.53 -10.82
N LYS A 62 7.22 0.25 -11.19
CA LYS A 62 5.97 -0.25 -11.79
C LYS A 62 4.79 -0.12 -10.84
N ARG A 63 4.98 -0.41 -9.55
CA ARG A 63 3.92 -0.28 -8.54
C ARG A 63 3.52 1.18 -8.35
N ARG A 64 4.51 2.09 -8.25
CA ARG A 64 4.26 3.53 -8.19
C ARG A 64 3.56 4.04 -9.44
N LEU A 65 3.98 3.63 -10.63
CA LEU A 65 3.27 3.94 -11.87
C LEU A 65 1.82 3.44 -11.83
N SER A 66 1.55 2.25 -11.31
CA SER A 66 0.18 1.73 -11.24
C SER A 66 -0.71 2.60 -10.36
N ILE A 67 -0.19 3.12 -9.26
CA ILE A 67 -0.90 4.04 -8.38
C ILE A 67 -1.05 5.41 -9.04
N ALA A 68 0.00 5.89 -9.73
CA ALA A 68 0.00 7.13 -10.51
C ALA A 68 -1.19 7.21 -11.47
N LEU A 69 -1.47 6.10 -12.17
CA LEU A 69 -2.57 6.03 -13.13
C LEU A 69 -3.95 6.18 -12.48
N GLU A 70 -4.11 5.75 -11.23
CA GLU A 70 -5.37 5.88 -10.51
C GLU A 70 -5.57 7.27 -9.89
N ILE A 71 -4.51 7.84 -9.32
CA ILE A 71 -4.57 9.17 -8.69
C ILE A 71 -4.65 10.30 -9.70
N LEU A 72 -4.32 10.04 -10.97
CA LEU A 72 -4.40 10.99 -12.09
C LEU A 72 -5.76 11.68 -12.21
N THR A 73 -6.83 10.94 -11.91
CA THR A 73 -8.22 11.45 -11.93
C THR A 73 -8.61 12.24 -10.69
N ARG A 74 -7.68 12.39 -9.73
CA ARG A 74 -7.86 13.02 -8.41
C ARG A 74 -9.13 12.56 -7.69
N PRO A 75 -9.39 11.24 -7.58
CA PRO A 75 -10.60 10.73 -6.95
C PRO A 75 -10.67 11.21 -5.49
N SER A 76 -11.88 11.47 -4.98
CA SER A 76 -12.08 11.81 -3.56
C SER A 76 -11.91 10.60 -2.64
N LEU A 77 -12.08 9.39 -3.17
CA LEU A 77 -11.98 8.12 -2.46
C LEU A 77 -11.15 7.13 -3.29
N LEU A 78 -10.10 6.59 -2.70
CA LEU A 78 -9.17 5.65 -3.31
C LEU A 78 -9.15 4.34 -2.54
N PHE A 79 -9.37 3.24 -3.25
CA PHE A 79 -9.23 1.88 -2.71
C PHE A 79 -7.98 1.22 -3.30
N LEU A 80 -7.14 0.66 -2.45
CA LEU A 80 -5.96 -0.09 -2.88
C LEU A 80 -5.92 -1.47 -2.24
N ASP A 81 -5.63 -2.47 -3.06
CA ASP A 81 -5.41 -3.83 -2.59
C ASP A 81 -3.90 -4.12 -2.52
N GLU A 82 -3.41 -4.29 -1.29
CA GLU A 82 -2.03 -4.59 -0.92
C GLU A 82 -0.97 -3.77 -1.68
N PRO A 83 -1.02 -2.42 -1.67
CA PRO A 83 -0.17 -1.55 -2.51
C PRO A 83 1.33 -1.75 -2.26
N THR A 84 1.73 -2.30 -1.12
CA THR A 84 3.13 -2.55 -0.74
C THR A 84 3.61 -3.98 -1.02
N SER A 85 2.75 -4.87 -1.52
CA SER A 85 3.11 -6.28 -1.76
C SER A 85 4.18 -6.41 -2.84
N GLY A 86 5.18 -7.26 -2.59
CA GLY A 86 6.31 -7.49 -3.49
C GLY A 86 7.33 -6.34 -3.57
N LEU A 87 7.22 -5.33 -2.70
CA LEU A 87 8.18 -4.23 -2.60
C LEU A 87 9.21 -4.47 -1.50
N ASP A 88 10.40 -3.91 -1.68
CA ASP A 88 11.35 -3.76 -0.59
C ASP A 88 10.85 -2.72 0.44
N SER A 89 11.47 -2.71 1.63
CA SER A 89 11.02 -1.87 2.74
C SER A 89 11.01 -0.37 2.40
N ALA A 90 12.00 0.09 1.63
CA ALA A 90 12.11 1.51 1.26
C ALA A 90 11.02 1.91 0.26
N SER A 91 10.76 1.08 -0.75
CA SER A 91 9.71 1.30 -1.74
C SER A 91 8.31 1.19 -1.12
N ALA A 92 8.11 0.24 -0.20
CA ALA A 92 6.87 0.11 0.56
C ALA A 92 6.61 1.34 1.43
N TYR A 93 7.63 1.84 2.13
CA TYR A 93 7.53 3.07 2.91
C TYR A 93 7.20 4.29 2.04
N PHE A 94 7.86 4.43 0.89
CA PHE A 94 7.56 5.50 -0.06
C PHE A 94 6.08 5.46 -0.47
N VAL A 95 5.59 4.29 -0.91
CA VAL A 95 4.19 4.13 -1.33
C VAL A 95 3.24 4.48 -0.20
N ALA A 96 3.46 3.95 1.01
CA ALA A 96 2.61 4.25 2.16
C ALA A 96 2.63 5.75 2.53
N GLN A 97 3.79 6.40 2.46
CA GLN A 97 3.93 7.83 2.73
C GLN A 97 3.20 8.67 1.67
N THR A 98 3.29 8.32 0.40
CA THR A 98 2.55 9.01 -0.67
C THR A 98 1.04 8.87 -0.48
N LEU A 99 0.56 7.65 -0.16
CA LEU A 99 -0.86 7.42 0.13
C LEU A 99 -1.35 8.22 1.34
N ARG A 100 -0.52 8.34 2.38
CA ARG A 100 -0.81 9.18 3.53
C ARG A 100 -0.87 10.67 3.15
N ASN A 101 0.07 11.16 2.32
CA ASN A 101 0.06 12.54 1.87
C ASN A 101 -1.21 12.85 1.06
N LEU A 102 -1.62 11.96 0.17
CA LEU A 102 -2.89 12.05 -0.56
C LEU A 102 -4.08 12.13 0.40
N ALA A 103 -4.11 11.29 1.45
CA ALA A 103 -5.18 11.33 2.44
C ALA A 103 -5.23 12.69 3.19
N HIS A 104 -4.07 13.28 3.47
CA HIS A 104 -3.99 14.61 4.07
C HIS A 104 -4.35 15.76 3.11
N ASP A 105 -4.32 15.55 1.79
CA ASP A 105 -4.80 16.48 0.76
C ASP A 105 -6.31 16.28 0.45
N ALA A 106 -7.12 16.20 1.52
CA ALA A 106 -8.57 16.08 1.47
C ALA A 106 -9.10 14.88 0.66
N LYS A 107 -8.33 13.78 0.55
CA LYS A 107 -8.77 12.51 -0.03
C LYS A 107 -9.04 11.48 1.07
N THR A 108 -9.88 10.49 0.78
CA THR A 108 -10.02 9.30 1.62
C THR A 108 -9.28 8.14 0.96
N VAL A 109 -8.34 7.52 1.67
CA VAL A 109 -7.60 6.35 1.19
C VAL A 109 -7.92 5.16 2.07
N ILE A 110 -8.36 4.06 1.44
CA ILE A 110 -8.62 2.78 2.09
C ILE A 110 -7.72 1.74 1.44
N SER A 111 -6.90 1.07 2.25
CA SER A 111 -5.96 0.08 1.77
C SER A 111 -5.95 -1.17 2.64
N SER A 112 -5.92 -2.34 2.01
CA SER A 112 -5.47 -3.58 2.66
C SER A 112 -3.93 -3.58 2.68
N ILE A 113 -3.31 -3.97 3.79
CA ILE A 113 -1.85 -4.14 3.89
C ILE A 113 -1.56 -5.41 4.67
N HIS A 114 -0.90 -6.36 4.03
CA HIS A 114 -0.47 -7.60 4.65
C HIS A 114 0.88 -7.40 5.35
N GLN A 115 0.91 -7.58 6.68
CA GLN A 115 2.14 -7.56 7.51
C GLN A 115 3.05 -6.33 7.26
N PRO A 116 2.58 -5.10 7.56
CA PRO A 116 3.41 -3.91 7.39
C PRO A 116 4.63 -3.94 8.33
N SER A 117 5.75 -3.35 7.91
CA SER A 117 6.85 -3.05 8.82
C SER A 117 6.41 -2.04 9.88
N SER A 118 7.15 -1.94 10.99
CA SER A 118 6.86 -0.97 12.05
C SER A 118 6.83 0.47 11.51
N GLU A 119 7.71 0.82 10.57
CA GLU A 119 7.77 2.14 9.93
C GLU A 119 6.54 2.42 9.08
N VAL A 120 6.08 1.44 8.29
CA VAL A 120 4.87 1.55 7.48
C VAL A 120 3.63 1.64 8.37
N PHE A 121 3.54 0.80 9.41
CA PHE A 121 2.42 0.79 10.35
C PHE A 121 2.25 2.12 11.08
N ALA A 122 3.35 2.80 11.40
CA ALA A 122 3.34 4.11 12.06
C ALA A 122 2.70 5.22 11.19
N LEU A 123 2.54 5.00 9.89
CA LEU A 123 1.91 5.95 8.97
C LEU A 123 0.37 5.86 8.96
N PHE A 124 -0.22 4.84 9.57
CA PHE A 124 -1.67 4.65 9.50
C PHE A 124 -2.41 5.59 10.45
N ASP A 125 -3.38 6.33 9.93
CA ASP A 125 -4.27 7.14 10.76
C ASP A 125 -5.28 6.25 11.51
N HIS A 126 -5.94 5.35 10.77
CA HIS A 126 -6.93 4.41 11.27
C HIS A 126 -6.55 2.98 10.91
N LEU A 127 -6.91 2.05 11.79
CA LEU A 127 -6.70 0.62 11.61
C LEU A 127 -8.05 -0.09 11.64
N PHE A 128 -8.30 -0.94 10.65
CA PHE A 128 -9.43 -1.84 10.58
C PHE A 128 -8.92 -3.28 10.58
N LEU A 129 -9.14 -4.00 11.68
CA LEU A 129 -8.73 -5.39 11.85
C LEU A 129 -9.94 -6.32 11.69
N LEU A 130 -9.80 -7.29 10.80
CA LEU A 130 -10.78 -8.32 10.51
C LEU A 130 -10.20 -9.71 10.85
N SER A 131 -11.03 -10.58 11.42
CA SER A 131 -10.74 -12.01 11.57
C SER A 131 -12.03 -12.82 11.41
N GLY A 132 -12.01 -13.89 10.61
CA GLY A 132 -13.20 -14.73 10.37
C GLY A 132 -14.43 -13.98 9.82
N GLY A 133 -14.22 -12.88 9.08
CA GLY A 133 -15.30 -12.02 8.58
C GLY A 133 -15.90 -11.07 9.63
N GLN A 134 -15.36 -11.04 10.84
CA GLN A 134 -15.81 -10.15 11.92
C GLN A 134 -14.79 -9.04 12.19
N THR A 135 -15.30 -7.86 12.57
CA THR A 135 -14.47 -6.75 13.01
C THR A 135 -13.98 -6.98 14.43
N ILE A 136 -12.66 -7.03 14.58
CA ILE A 136 -12.00 -7.11 15.89
C ILE A 136 -11.71 -5.71 16.43
N TYR A 137 -11.25 -4.81 15.56
CA TYR A 137 -10.92 -3.44 15.92
C TYR A 137 -11.19 -2.49 14.77
N PHE A 138 -11.76 -1.33 15.07
CA PHE A 138 -11.86 -0.21 14.15
C PHE A 138 -11.66 1.10 14.91
N GLY A 139 -10.65 1.88 14.52
CA GLY A 139 -10.35 3.15 15.17
C GLY A 139 -8.94 3.65 14.87
N PRO A 140 -8.46 4.69 15.59
CA PRO A 140 -7.11 5.23 15.40
C PRO A 140 -6.04 4.14 15.58
N ALA A 141 -5.07 4.04 14.68
CA ALA A 141 -4.07 2.97 14.73
C ALA A 141 -3.25 3.01 16.04
N GLN A 142 -2.95 4.22 16.52
CA GLN A 142 -2.19 4.46 17.76
C GLN A 142 -2.90 3.95 19.02
N LYS A 143 -4.24 3.82 19.01
CA LYS A 143 -5.04 3.32 20.15
C LYS A 143 -5.21 1.79 20.14
N ALA A 144 -4.79 1.10 19.08
CA ALA A 144 -4.92 -0.35 18.99
C ALA A 144 -4.12 -1.07 20.08
N THR A 145 -2.93 -0.59 20.42
CA THR A 145 -2.09 -1.19 21.48
C THR A 145 -2.79 -1.18 22.84
N GLU A 146 -3.46 -0.07 23.19
CA GLU A 146 -4.24 0.06 24.42
C GLU A 146 -5.46 -0.87 24.41
N PHE A 147 -6.15 -0.99 23.27
CA PHE A 147 -7.28 -1.90 23.10
C PHE A 147 -6.87 -3.37 23.39
N PHE A 148 -5.79 -3.84 22.76
CA PHE A 148 -5.29 -5.20 23.00
C PHE A 148 -4.77 -5.40 24.43
N ALA A 149 -4.14 -4.41 25.04
CA ALA A 149 -3.71 -4.47 26.44
C ALA A 149 -4.90 -4.65 27.40
N LYS A 150 -6.00 -3.90 27.20
CA LYS A 150 -7.23 -4.04 28.00
C LYS A 150 -7.90 -5.40 27.82
N ALA A 151 -7.76 -6.01 26.66
CA ALA A 151 -8.25 -7.36 26.38
C ALA A 151 -7.36 -8.47 26.96
N GLY A 152 -6.26 -8.14 27.67
CA GLY A 152 -5.33 -9.10 28.26
C GLY A 152 -4.15 -9.51 27.37
N PHE A 153 -3.97 -8.84 26.23
CA PHE A 153 -2.92 -9.15 25.24
C PHE A 153 -1.98 -7.94 25.00
N PRO A 154 -1.24 -7.46 26.02
CA PRO A 154 -0.36 -6.30 25.86
C PRO A 154 0.73 -6.56 24.82
N CYS A 155 0.99 -5.57 23.97
CA CYS A 155 2.05 -5.66 22.95
C CYS A 155 3.44 -5.58 23.61
N PRO A 156 4.35 -6.55 23.35
CA PRO A 156 5.72 -6.47 23.84
C PRO A 156 6.47 -5.26 23.28
N SER A 157 7.37 -4.67 24.08
CA SER A 157 8.07 -3.42 23.73
C SER A 157 9.02 -3.51 22.53
N ARG A 158 9.54 -4.69 22.20
CA ARG A 158 10.45 -4.93 21.05
C ARG A 158 9.78 -5.68 19.91
N ARG A 159 8.45 -5.64 19.82
CA ARG A 159 7.68 -6.33 18.80
C ARG A 159 6.91 -5.34 17.96
N ASN A 160 6.88 -5.58 16.64
CA ASN A 160 6.02 -4.83 15.74
C ASN A 160 4.54 -4.99 16.16
N PRO A 161 3.82 -3.90 16.44
CA PRO A 161 2.41 -3.96 16.85
C PRO A 161 1.52 -4.70 15.85
N SER A 162 1.71 -4.50 14.55
CA SER A 162 0.88 -5.17 13.53
C SER A 162 1.02 -6.70 13.60
N ASP A 163 2.24 -7.21 13.75
CA ASP A 163 2.52 -8.64 13.86
C ASP A 163 1.98 -9.23 15.16
N HIS A 164 2.00 -8.44 16.24
CA HIS A 164 1.39 -8.83 17.51
C HIS A 164 -0.14 -8.97 17.36
N PHE A 165 -0.80 -7.95 16.81
CA PHE A 165 -2.25 -7.97 16.61
C PHE A 165 -2.70 -9.12 15.71
N LEU A 166 -2.02 -9.32 14.58
CA LEU A 166 -2.33 -10.42 13.66
C LEU A 166 -2.16 -11.79 14.32
N ARG A 167 -1.14 -11.97 15.18
CA ARG A 167 -0.98 -13.22 15.94
C ARG A 167 -2.08 -13.42 16.98
N CYS A 168 -2.53 -12.35 17.65
CA CYS A 168 -3.59 -12.44 18.64
C CYS A 168 -4.95 -12.81 18.04
N ILE A 169 -5.22 -12.42 16.79
CA ILE A 169 -6.52 -12.63 16.15
C ILE A 169 -6.57 -13.85 15.23
N ASN A 170 -5.43 -14.51 14.98
CA ASN A 170 -5.33 -15.64 14.07
C ASN A 170 -5.25 -16.97 14.83
N SER A 171 -6.30 -17.79 14.69
CA SER A 171 -6.41 -19.13 15.28
C SER A 171 -5.48 -20.17 14.66
N ASP A 172 -4.91 -19.92 13.48
CA ASP A 172 -4.03 -20.86 12.78
C ASP A 172 -2.75 -21.13 13.57
N PHE A 173 -2.28 -20.15 14.35
CA PHE A 173 -1.11 -20.33 15.23
C PHE A 173 -1.35 -21.40 16.30
N ASP A 174 -2.59 -21.52 16.80
CA ASP A 174 -2.94 -22.52 17.81
C ASP A 174 -2.98 -23.92 17.20
N ALA A 175 -3.48 -24.05 15.97
CA ALA A 175 -3.49 -25.30 15.21
C ALA A 175 -2.08 -25.80 14.88
N VAL A 176 -1.18 -24.89 14.45
CA VAL A 176 0.23 -25.23 14.18
C VAL A 176 0.94 -25.65 15.47
N THR A 177 0.78 -24.90 16.56
CA THR A 177 1.41 -25.21 17.85
C THR A 177 0.94 -26.56 18.40
N THR A 178 -0.35 -26.85 18.29
CA THR A 178 -0.93 -28.15 18.70
C THR A 178 -0.35 -29.31 17.87
N THR A 179 -0.23 -29.12 16.56
CA THR A 179 0.36 -30.11 15.65
C THR A 179 1.84 -30.37 15.97
N MET A 180 2.60 -29.32 16.24
CA MET A 180 4.02 -29.44 16.61
C MET A 180 4.19 -30.15 17.96
N MET A 181 3.37 -29.83 18.97
CA MET A 181 3.40 -30.53 20.26
C MET A 181 3.02 -32.01 20.15
N ALA A 182 2.06 -32.36 19.30
CA ALA A 182 1.71 -33.75 19.01
C ALA A 182 2.87 -34.50 18.35
N SER A 183 3.61 -33.86 17.44
CA SER A 183 4.77 -34.46 16.76
C SER A 183 5.98 -34.69 17.68
N GLN A 184 6.18 -33.84 18.69
CA GLN A 184 7.27 -33.98 19.66
C GLN A 184 7.01 -35.05 20.73
N ARG A 185 5.75 -35.41 20.98
CA ARG A 185 5.38 -36.51 21.90
C ARG A 185 5.51 -37.91 21.28
N LEU A 186 5.73 -38.00 19.97
CA LEU A 186 5.92 -39.26 19.22
C LEU A 186 7.40 -39.62 19.01
N ARG A 187 8.33 -38.91 19.67
CA ARG A 187 9.75 -39.24 19.79
C ARG A 187 10.10 -39.49 21.25
#